data_AF-B8MQH3-F1
#
_entry.id   AF-B8MQH3-F1
#
_cell.length_a   1.000
_cell.length_b   1.000
_cell.length_c   1.000
_cell.angle_alpha   90.00
_cell.angle_beta   90.00
_cell.angle_gamma   90.00
#
_symmetry.space_group_name_H-M   'P 1'
#
loop_
_entity.id
_entity.type
_entity.pdbx_description
1 polymer ?
#
loop_
_entity_poly.entity_id
_entity_poly.type
_entity_poly.pdbx_seq_one_letter_code
_entity_poly.pdbx_strand_id
1 'polypeptide(L)'
;MSTFTLEDVAAHNNRADLWVAIHGKVYDVTKYVKDHPGGVDLLVDVAGQDATAAYEDVGHSEDAAEILETYLIGDLKDAVEFKRPNEVRVVKQIETPPAKKEKKGGYGKLVLATGSLAGLLALYFNSSSLRNHTHLLKAIPSRLPTNLFPYELPKGGFVNGFAAATLISVVAGSFIGSRLSKLTQLESGFTKYPPHIKSVKIVKLNPHLTPGFLHPKEYKALPLVQKELLAPNVFRFVFQLPNPKGVIGLPIGQHVAIKATINDQLVSRSYTPTSNNLDLGVLELVIKCYPDGLLTGQYLANLKVGDKVLFRGPKGAMRYKKGLCKKIGMIAGGTGITPMYQLIRAICEDDTDTTEISLIYANRTEEDILLRKELERFASAYPKNLKIWYMLDNPPPKWAYGKGYVTPAVMQKRLPEPSPDTKIMLCGPPGMINASKKALVSLGFQAPGAISKMTDQIFCF
;
A
#
# COMPACT_ATOMS: atom_id res chain seq x y z
N MET A 1 -28.43 33.97 16.42
CA MET A 1 -27.46 34.39 15.40
C MET A 1 -27.96 35.68 14.79
N SER A 2 -27.07 36.61 14.46
CA SER A 2 -27.44 37.84 13.77
C SER A 2 -27.87 37.52 12.33
N THR A 3 -28.82 38.28 11.79
CA THR A 3 -29.28 38.13 10.40
C THR A 3 -28.72 39.28 9.58
N PHE A 4 -28.10 38.97 8.44
CA PHE A 4 -27.46 39.94 7.55
C PHE A 4 -28.10 39.89 6.17
N THR A 5 -28.16 41.03 5.46
CA THR A 5 -28.55 41.05 4.05
C THR A 5 -27.33 40.94 3.13
N LEU A 6 -27.55 40.70 1.84
CA LEU A 6 -26.46 40.61 0.87
C LEU A 6 -25.77 41.97 0.69
N GLU A 7 -26.49 43.08 0.87
CA GLU A 7 -25.92 44.43 0.91
C GLU A 7 -24.98 44.64 2.09
N ASP A 8 -25.31 44.08 3.27
CA ASP A 8 -24.42 44.13 4.43
C ASP A 8 -23.11 43.39 4.13
N VAL A 9 -23.19 42.20 3.53
CA VAL A 9 -22.00 41.43 3.13
C VAL A 9 -21.19 42.19 2.08
N ALA A 10 -21.84 42.84 1.11
CA ALA A 10 -21.20 43.60 0.04
C ALA A 10 -20.37 44.81 0.52
N ALA A 11 -20.63 45.32 1.73
CA ALA A 11 -19.81 46.37 2.35
C ALA A 11 -18.40 45.88 2.74
N HIS A 12 -18.23 44.57 2.94
CA HIS A 12 -16.99 43.94 3.41
C HIS A 12 -16.29 43.19 2.26
N ASN A 13 -15.76 43.94 1.30
CA ASN A 13 -15.26 43.42 0.01
C ASN A 13 -13.75 43.57 -0.21
N ASN A 14 -12.96 43.85 0.83
CA ASN A 14 -11.55 44.18 0.69
C ASN A 14 -10.64 43.22 1.49
N ARG A 15 -9.32 43.25 1.24
CA ARG A 15 -8.37 42.30 1.88
C ARG A 15 -8.25 42.46 3.39
N ALA A 16 -8.56 43.64 3.93
CA ALA A 16 -8.47 43.92 5.36
C ALA A 16 -9.82 43.76 6.08
N ASP A 17 -10.90 43.52 5.33
CA ASP A 17 -12.28 43.41 5.79
C ASP A 17 -13.09 42.65 4.72
N LEU A 18 -13.18 41.32 4.89
CA LEU A 18 -13.63 40.38 3.88
C LEU A 18 -14.70 39.44 4.45
N TRP A 19 -15.95 39.63 4.02
CA TRP A 19 -17.05 38.71 4.33
C TRP A 19 -17.51 37.96 3.08
N VAL A 20 -18.00 36.75 3.29
CA VAL A 20 -18.58 35.91 2.24
C VAL A 20 -19.85 35.25 2.75
N ALA A 21 -20.83 35.10 1.87
CA ALA A 21 -22.01 34.26 2.13
C ALA A 21 -21.84 32.89 1.47
N ILE A 22 -22.04 31.81 2.22
CA ILE A 22 -21.92 30.42 1.74
C ILE A 22 -23.05 29.60 2.36
N HIS A 23 -23.84 28.90 1.53
CA HIS A 23 -24.99 28.08 1.95
C HIS A 23 -25.97 28.83 2.88
N GLY A 24 -26.25 30.10 2.57
CA GLY A 24 -27.17 30.91 3.36
C GLY A 24 -26.65 31.37 4.73
N LYS A 25 -25.34 31.25 4.96
CA LYS A 25 -24.65 31.70 6.18
C LYS A 25 -23.59 32.74 5.83
N VAL A 26 -23.37 33.69 6.73
CA VAL A 26 -22.40 34.77 6.55
C VAL A 26 -21.18 34.54 7.44
N TYR A 27 -19.99 34.65 6.84
CA TYR A 27 -18.72 34.36 7.48
C TYR A 27 -17.77 35.55 7.37
N ASP A 28 -17.15 35.94 8.50
CA ASP A 28 -16.05 36.91 8.53
C ASP A 28 -14.72 36.16 8.41
N VAL A 29 -14.20 36.10 7.18
CA VAL A 29 -12.96 35.39 6.86
C VAL A 29 -11.74 36.31 6.83
N THR A 30 -11.86 37.56 7.31
CA THR A 30 -10.78 38.57 7.30
C THR A 30 -9.47 38.04 7.90
N LYS A 31 -9.56 37.31 9.02
CA LYS A 31 -8.39 36.72 9.69
C LYS A 31 -7.87 35.48 8.97
N TYR A 32 -8.69 34.83 8.16
CA TYR A 32 -8.37 33.59 7.44
C TYR A 32 -7.75 33.84 6.05
N VAL A 33 -7.85 35.07 5.52
CA VAL A 33 -7.33 35.42 4.18
C VAL A 33 -5.90 34.94 3.95
N LYS A 34 -5.02 35.12 4.95
CA LYS A 34 -3.60 34.71 4.87
C LYS A 34 -3.38 33.20 4.97
N ASP A 35 -4.30 32.50 5.61
CA ASP A 35 -4.24 31.07 5.88
C ASP A 35 -4.96 30.24 4.80
N HIS A 36 -5.65 30.88 3.85
CA HIS A 36 -6.41 30.21 2.81
C HIS A 36 -5.51 29.45 1.81
N PRO A 37 -5.61 28.11 1.72
CA PRO A 37 -4.73 27.30 0.88
C PRO A 37 -4.85 27.56 -0.63
N GLY A 38 -6.01 28.03 -1.09
CA GLY A 38 -6.25 28.40 -2.49
C GLY A 38 -5.60 29.72 -2.91
N GLY A 39 -5.00 30.45 -1.96
CA GLY A 39 -4.46 31.78 -2.19
C GLY A 39 -5.47 32.89 -1.93
N VAL A 40 -4.94 34.10 -1.70
CA VAL A 40 -5.73 35.29 -1.35
C VAL A 40 -6.58 35.76 -2.52
N ASP A 41 -6.07 35.67 -3.75
CA ASP A 41 -6.71 36.25 -4.92
C ASP A 41 -8.10 35.64 -5.17
N LEU A 42 -8.25 34.32 -5.01
CA LEU A 42 -9.54 33.63 -5.14
C LEU A 42 -10.58 34.05 -4.10
N LEU A 43 -10.14 34.43 -2.89
CA LEU A 43 -11.06 34.93 -1.86
C LEU A 43 -11.49 36.36 -2.14
N VAL A 44 -10.60 37.18 -2.69
CA VAL A 44 -10.89 38.57 -3.04
C VAL A 44 -11.90 38.63 -4.20
N ASP A 45 -11.83 37.69 -5.15
CA ASP A 45 -12.77 37.63 -6.28
C ASP A 45 -14.22 37.42 -5.85
N VAL A 46 -14.44 36.72 -4.74
CA VAL A 46 -15.78 36.44 -4.18
C VAL A 46 -16.11 37.26 -2.95
N ALA A 47 -15.26 38.23 -2.60
CA ALA A 47 -15.45 39.09 -1.43
C ALA A 47 -16.74 39.91 -1.57
N GLY A 48 -17.53 39.96 -0.49
CA GLY A 48 -18.78 40.70 -0.46
C GLY A 48 -19.93 40.06 -1.24
N GLN A 49 -19.81 38.80 -1.67
CA GLN A 49 -20.78 38.11 -2.51
C GLN A 49 -21.27 36.79 -1.90
N ASP A 50 -22.34 36.23 -2.49
CA ASP A 50 -22.70 34.82 -2.27
C ASP A 50 -21.74 33.92 -3.05
N ALA A 51 -20.77 33.38 -2.33
CA ALA A 51 -19.72 32.52 -2.83
C ALA A 51 -20.13 31.05 -2.85
N THR A 52 -21.41 30.69 -2.62
CA THR A 52 -21.85 29.28 -2.54
C THR A 52 -21.47 28.49 -3.78
N ALA A 53 -21.73 29.04 -4.97
CA ALA A 53 -21.41 28.36 -6.23
C ALA A 53 -19.89 28.19 -6.41
N ALA A 54 -19.10 29.23 -6.11
CA ALA A 54 -17.65 29.17 -6.21
C ALA A 54 -17.04 28.19 -5.17
N TYR A 55 -17.59 28.15 -3.97
CA TYR A 55 -17.19 27.22 -2.92
C TYR A 55 -17.42 25.76 -3.34
N GLU A 56 -18.57 25.48 -3.95
CA GLU A 56 -18.94 24.15 -4.41
C GLU A 56 -18.19 23.72 -5.68
N ASP A 57 -18.00 24.63 -6.64
CA ASP A 57 -17.25 24.36 -7.89
C ASP A 57 -15.78 24.05 -7.62
N VAL A 58 -15.18 24.78 -6.67
CA VAL A 58 -13.81 24.52 -6.22
C VAL A 58 -13.72 23.14 -5.55
N GLY A 59 -14.78 22.67 -4.90
CA GLY A 59 -14.83 21.33 -4.29
C GLY A 59 -14.10 21.26 -2.95
N HIS A 60 -14.40 22.20 -2.05
CA HIS A 60 -13.80 22.27 -0.72
C HIS A 60 -14.05 20.99 0.10
N SER A 61 -13.04 20.55 0.86
CA SER A 61 -13.12 19.35 1.70
C SER A 61 -14.00 19.58 2.95
N GLU A 62 -14.48 18.50 3.58
CA GLU A 62 -15.20 18.56 4.88
C GLU A 62 -14.46 19.39 5.94
N ASP A 63 -13.12 19.31 5.99
CA ASP A 63 -12.29 20.06 6.93
C ASP A 63 -12.35 21.57 6.68
N ALA A 64 -12.51 21.98 5.42
CA ALA A 64 -12.69 23.38 5.07
C ALA A 64 -14.07 23.88 5.53
N ALA A 65 -15.09 23.02 5.53
CA ALA A 65 -16.40 23.36 6.11
C ALA A 65 -16.31 23.50 7.64
N GLU A 66 -15.59 22.62 8.33
CA GLU A 66 -15.36 22.74 9.78
C GLU A 66 -14.60 24.03 10.15
N ILE A 67 -13.59 24.42 9.36
CA ILE A 67 -12.88 25.68 9.56
C ILE A 67 -13.82 26.86 9.29
N LEU A 68 -14.61 26.79 8.22
CA LEU A 68 -15.57 27.82 7.84
C LEU A 68 -16.57 28.09 8.98
N GLU A 69 -17.06 27.05 9.66
CA GLU A 69 -17.95 27.17 10.82
C GLU A 69 -17.37 28.04 11.95
N THR A 70 -16.04 28.07 12.13
CA THR A 70 -15.40 28.89 13.17
C THR A 70 -15.47 30.40 12.90
N TYR A 71 -15.72 30.78 11.64
CA TYR A 71 -15.83 32.17 11.18
C TYR A 71 -17.28 32.62 10.99
N LEU A 72 -18.25 31.80 11.41
CA LEU A 72 -19.67 32.08 11.26
C LEU A 72 -20.09 33.26 12.14
N ILE A 73 -20.61 34.31 11.52
CA ILE A 73 -21.12 35.49 12.23
C ILE A 73 -22.66 35.55 12.26
N GLY A 74 -23.33 34.89 11.31
CA GLY A 74 -24.78 34.89 11.26
C GLY A 74 -25.38 34.18 10.04
N ASP A 75 -26.69 34.33 9.89
CA ASP A 75 -27.46 33.77 8.77
C ASP A 75 -27.78 34.86 7.74
N LEU A 76 -27.79 34.50 6.46
CA LEU A 76 -28.14 35.40 5.36
C LEU A 76 -29.67 35.46 5.21
N LYS A 77 -30.22 36.67 5.14
CA LYS A 77 -31.64 36.91 4.84
C LYS A 77 -31.94 36.50 3.40
N ASP A 78 -33.06 35.80 3.20
CA ASP A 78 -33.55 35.38 1.87
C ASP A 78 -32.57 34.45 1.11
N ALA A 79 -31.85 33.59 1.83
CA ALA A 79 -30.91 32.64 1.25
C ALA A 79 -31.56 31.69 0.24
N VAL A 80 -30.98 31.62 -0.96
CA VAL A 80 -31.39 30.69 -2.01
C VAL A 80 -30.79 29.31 -1.72
N GLU A 81 -31.63 28.29 -1.64
CA GLU A 81 -31.17 26.92 -1.41
C GLU A 81 -30.40 26.39 -2.64
N PHE A 82 -29.11 26.09 -2.46
CA PHE A 82 -28.25 25.63 -3.53
C PHE A 82 -28.50 24.15 -3.87
N LYS A 83 -28.93 23.87 -5.12
CA LYS A 83 -29.04 22.51 -5.66
C LYS A 83 -27.82 22.17 -6.52
N ARG A 84 -27.05 21.17 -6.08
CA ARG A 84 -25.91 20.63 -6.86
C ARG A 84 -26.40 20.03 -8.20
N PRO A 85 -25.76 20.36 -9.34
CA PRO A 85 -26.03 19.69 -10.62
C PRO A 85 -25.61 18.21 -10.54
N ASN A 86 -26.40 17.29 -11.11
CA ASN A 86 -26.09 15.86 -11.12
C ASN A 86 -24.79 15.57 -11.93
N GLU A 87 -23.83 14.88 -11.32
CA GLU A 87 -22.60 14.44 -12.00
C GLU A 87 -22.89 13.41 -13.11
N VAL A 88 -22.41 13.69 -14.33
CA VAL A 88 -22.49 12.77 -15.47
C VAL A 88 -21.46 11.63 -15.28
N ARG A 89 -21.93 10.45 -14.85
CA ARG A 89 -21.09 9.25 -14.77
C ARG A 89 -20.81 8.71 -16.18
N VAL A 90 -19.55 8.77 -16.62
CA VAL A 90 -19.10 8.11 -17.86
C VAL A 90 -19.08 6.59 -17.63
N VAL A 91 -20.01 5.89 -18.27
CA VAL A 91 -20.13 4.43 -18.25
C VAL A 91 -18.98 3.82 -19.04
N LYS A 92 -18.10 3.08 -18.35
CA LYS A 92 -17.01 2.32 -18.96
C LYS A 92 -17.58 1.04 -19.58
N GLN A 93 -17.54 0.89 -20.90
CA GLN A 93 -17.90 -0.36 -21.57
C GLN A 93 -16.93 -1.48 -21.18
N ILE A 94 -17.49 -2.65 -20.85
CA ILE A 94 -16.76 -3.87 -20.49
C ILE A 94 -16.62 -4.71 -21.76
N GLU A 95 -15.39 -5.01 -22.18
CA GLU A 95 -15.11 -5.98 -23.24
C GLU A 95 -15.11 -7.42 -22.69
N THR A 96 -15.79 -8.32 -23.40
CA THR A 96 -15.94 -9.75 -23.07
C THR A 96 -14.74 -10.58 -23.55
N PRO A 97 -14.23 -11.58 -22.80
CA PRO A 97 -13.13 -12.43 -23.25
C PRO A 97 -13.58 -13.58 -24.17
N PRO A 98 -12.72 -14.06 -25.11
CA PRO A 98 -13.10 -15.12 -26.05
C PRO A 98 -13.01 -16.54 -25.46
N ALA A 99 -13.84 -17.43 -26.01
CA ALA A 99 -14.08 -18.80 -25.58
C ALA A 99 -12.92 -19.79 -25.87
N LYS A 100 -12.74 -20.76 -24.96
CA LYS A 100 -11.79 -21.88 -25.07
C LYS A 100 -12.34 -23.01 -25.95
N LYS A 101 -11.48 -23.60 -26.80
CA LYS A 101 -11.76 -24.83 -27.56
C LYS A 101 -11.29 -26.09 -26.81
N GLU A 102 -12.16 -27.08 -26.71
CA GLU A 102 -11.89 -28.43 -26.18
C GLU A 102 -11.15 -29.31 -27.20
N LYS A 103 -10.27 -30.20 -26.72
CA LYS A 103 -9.69 -31.31 -27.49
C LYS A 103 -10.19 -32.64 -26.92
N LYS A 104 -10.68 -33.52 -27.81
CA LYS A 104 -11.00 -34.93 -27.51
C LYS A 104 -9.75 -35.79 -27.70
N GLY A 105 -9.52 -36.74 -26.79
CA GLY A 105 -8.54 -37.82 -26.95
C GLY A 105 -9.11 -39.10 -26.35
N GLY A 106 -9.27 -40.13 -27.18
CA GLY A 106 -9.70 -41.47 -26.76
C GLY A 106 -8.51 -42.44 -26.75
N TYR A 107 -8.48 -43.33 -25.76
CA TYR A 107 -7.63 -44.53 -25.77
C TYR A 107 -8.39 -45.68 -25.13
N GLY A 108 -8.52 -46.79 -25.87
CA GLY A 108 -9.10 -48.05 -25.43
C GLY A 108 -8.07 -49.18 -25.49
N LYS A 109 -7.89 -49.84 -24.33
CA LYS A 109 -7.58 -51.26 -24.06
C LYS A 109 -6.67 -52.05 -25.00
N LEU A 110 -5.60 -52.63 -24.44
CA LEU A 110 -5.26 -54.05 -24.65
C LEU A 110 -4.46 -54.61 -23.45
N VAL A 111 -4.93 -55.75 -22.93
CA VAL A 111 -4.33 -56.62 -21.89
C VAL A 111 -3.83 -57.89 -22.59
N LEU A 112 -2.72 -58.50 -22.15
CA LEU A 112 -2.39 -59.94 -22.29
C LEU A 112 -1.19 -60.24 -21.35
N ALA A 113 -1.32 -60.89 -20.19
CA ALA A 113 -1.55 -62.33 -19.93
C ALA A 113 -0.26 -63.16 -19.77
N THR A 114 0.33 -63.23 -18.56
CA THR A 114 1.31 -64.27 -18.14
C THR A 114 1.30 -64.58 -16.62
N GLY A 115 0.26 -64.21 -15.87
CA GLY A 115 0.28 -64.27 -14.38
C GLY A 115 -0.31 -65.51 -13.71
N SER A 116 -0.72 -66.55 -14.43
CA SER A 116 -1.67 -67.53 -13.91
C SER A 116 -1.08 -68.70 -13.10
N LEU A 117 0.24 -68.96 -13.12
CA LEU A 117 0.77 -70.15 -12.42
C LEU A 117 1.39 -69.85 -11.03
N ALA A 118 2.05 -68.70 -10.86
CA ALA A 118 2.65 -68.31 -9.58
C ALA A 118 1.61 -67.84 -8.54
N GLY A 119 0.51 -67.23 -9.00
CA GLY A 119 -0.58 -66.76 -8.13
C GLY A 119 -1.34 -67.90 -7.45
N LEU A 120 -1.47 -69.06 -8.10
CA LEU A 120 -2.20 -70.21 -7.55
C LEU A 120 -1.45 -70.87 -6.37
N LEU A 121 -0.13 -70.96 -6.44
CA LEU A 121 0.70 -71.49 -5.35
C LEU A 121 0.76 -70.53 -4.15
N ALA A 122 0.81 -69.22 -4.41
CA ALA A 122 0.77 -68.21 -3.34
C ALA A 122 -0.59 -68.14 -2.62
N LEU A 123 -1.70 -68.33 -3.35
CA LEU A 123 -3.05 -68.38 -2.77
C LEU A 123 -3.28 -69.65 -1.93
N TYR A 124 -2.64 -70.77 -2.26
CA TYR A 124 -2.75 -72.02 -1.50
C TYR A 124 -2.06 -71.94 -0.13
N PHE A 125 -0.88 -71.33 -0.04
CA PHE A 125 -0.14 -71.23 1.22
C PHE A 125 -0.61 -70.09 2.14
N ASN A 126 -1.27 -69.05 1.60
CA ASN A 126 -1.59 -67.82 2.34
C ASN A 126 -3.08 -67.62 2.68
N SER A 127 -3.96 -68.53 2.26
CA SER A 127 -5.38 -68.51 2.63
C SER A 127 -5.66 -69.43 3.82
N SER A 128 -5.87 -68.84 5.00
CA SER A 128 -6.46 -69.52 6.17
C SER A 128 -7.95 -69.85 5.98
N SER A 129 -8.57 -69.39 4.90
CA SER A 129 -10.00 -69.56 4.61
C SER A 129 -10.31 -70.84 3.79
N LEU A 130 -9.36 -71.35 2.99
CA LEU A 130 -9.53 -72.66 2.32
C LEU A 130 -9.24 -73.87 3.22
N ARG A 131 -8.76 -73.65 4.46
CA ARG A 131 -8.63 -74.71 5.48
C ARG A 131 -9.96 -75.12 6.13
N ASN A 132 -11.04 -74.35 5.93
CA ASN A 132 -12.33 -74.55 6.62
C ASN A 132 -13.47 -75.08 5.73
N HIS A 133 -13.20 -75.50 4.49
CA HIS A 133 -14.17 -76.24 3.66
C HIS A 133 -13.84 -77.74 3.60
N THR A 134 -13.95 -78.40 4.76
CA THR A 134 -13.80 -79.85 4.94
C THR A 134 -15.01 -80.69 4.49
N HIS A 135 -15.94 -80.11 3.73
CA HIS A 135 -17.17 -80.81 3.29
C HIS A 135 -17.24 -81.18 1.80
N LEU A 136 -16.23 -80.81 0.99
CA LEU A 136 -16.14 -81.20 -0.43
C LEU A 136 -15.09 -82.30 -0.71
N LEU A 137 -14.54 -82.89 0.35
CA LEU A 137 -13.55 -83.99 0.31
C LEU A 137 -14.12 -85.35 0.77
N LYS A 138 -15.45 -85.51 0.76
CA LYS A 138 -16.14 -86.80 1.02
C LYS A 138 -16.54 -87.58 -0.23
N ALA A 139 -16.12 -87.14 -1.41
CA ALA A 139 -16.39 -87.82 -2.69
C ALA A 139 -15.11 -88.23 -3.43
N ILE A 140 -14.04 -88.54 -2.69
CA ILE A 140 -12.82 -89.11 -3.27
C ILE A 140 -12.58 -90.47 -2.60
N PRO A 141 -12.62 -91.58 -3.35
CA PRO A 141 -12.50 -92.92 -2.80
C PRO A 141 -11.16 -93.10 -2.09
N SER A 142 -11.25 -93.74 -0.93
CA SER A 142 -10.16 -94.20 -0.08
C SER A 142 -9.19 -95.09 -0.85
N ARG A 143 -8.09 -94.52 -1.32
CA ARG A 143 -6.80 -95.16 -1.62
C ARG A 143 -5.81 -94.05 -1.99
N LEU A 144 -5.27 -93.37 -0.96
CA LEU A 144 -3.97 -92.72 -1.10
C LEU A 144 -2.91 -93.67 -0.51
N PRO A 145 -1.87 -94.02 -1.27
CA PRO A 145 -0.85 -94.96 -0.82
C PRO A 145 -0.05 -94.34 0.34
N THR A 146 0.24 -95.16 1.35
CA THR A 146 0.99 -94.85 2.58
C THR A 146 2.49 -94.57 2.35
N ASN A 147 2.89 -94.11 1.15
CA ASN A 147 4.29 -93.82 0.82
C ASN A 147 4.41 -92.42 0.22
N LEU A 148 4.34 -91.38 1.06
CA LEU A 148 4.63 -89.99 0.63
C LEU A 148 5.91 -89.40 1.22
N PHE A 149 6.68 -90.18 1.98
CA PHE A 149 8.09 -89.88 2.27
C PHE A 149 8.93 -91.16 2.39
N PRO A 150 9.31 -91.81 1.28
CA PRO A 150 10.25 -92.91 1.32
C PRO A 150 11.68 -92.36 1.23
N TYR A 151 12.11 -91.52 2.16
CA TYR A 151 13.53 -91.18 2.26
C TYR A 151 13.89 -90.95 3.72
N GLU A 152 14.52 -91.95 4.33
CA GLU A 152 15.50 -91.70 5.38
C GLU A 152 16.49 -90.65 4.84
N LEU A 153 16.61 -89.53 5.53
CA LEU A 153 17.62 -88.52 5.20
C LEU A 153 18.99 -89.21 5.20
N PRO A 154 19.76 -89.15 4.10
CA PRO A 154 21.06 -89.79 4.04
C PRO A 154 21.93 -89.29 5.21
N LYS A 155 22.57 -90.21 5.95
CA LYS A 155 23.60 -89.85 6.93
C LYS A 155 24.81 -89.29 6.18
N GLY A 156 24.81 -87.98 5.95
CA GLY A 156 25.89 -87.25 5.30
C GLY A 156 25.66 -85.73 5.39
N GLY A 157 26.64 -85.02 5.97
CA GLY A 157 26.48 -83.63 6.43
C GLY A 157 26.17 -82.59 5.35
N PHE A 158 26.49 -82.85 4.08
CA PHE A 158 26.34 -81.84 3.02
C PHE A 158 24.91 -81.71 2.49
N VAL A 159 24.23 -82.81 2.17
CA VAL A 159 22.88 -82.76 1.56
C VAL A 159 21.84 -82.26 2.57
N ASN A 160 21.95 -82.71 3.82
CA ASN A 160 21.08 -82.23 4.91
C ASN A 160 21.39 -80.77 5.26
N GLY A 161 22.67 -80.37 5.21
CA GLY A 161 23.09 -78.98 5.36
C GLY A 161 22.55 -78.08 4.24
N PHE A 162 22.57 -78.55 2.99
CA PHE A 162 22.03 -77.83 1.84
C PHE A 162 20.51 -77.69 1.91
N ALA A 163 19.80 -78.76 2.24
CA ALA A 163 18.35 -78.72 2.43
C ALA A 163 17.95 -77.79 3.58
N ALA A 164 18.64 -77.86 4.72
CA ALA A 164 18.42 -76.96 5.85
C ALA A 164 18.75 -75.50 5.50
N ALA A 165 19.86 -75.24 4.81
CA ALA A 165 20.26 -73.90 4.38
C ALA A 165 19.28 -73.30 3.36
N THR A 166 18.70 -74.12 2.49
CA THR A 166 17.67 -73.70 1.53
C THR A 166 16.39 -73.33 2.28
N LEU A 167 15.98 -74.13 3.26
CA LEU A 167 14.81 -73.84 4.09
C LEU A 167 15.00 -72.55 4.91
N ILE A 168 16.16 -72.40 5.55
CA ILE A 168 16.52 -71.20 6.31
C ILE A 168 16.55 -69.97 5.40
N SER A 169 17.11 -70.09 4.20
CA SER A 169 17.16 -68.99 3.22
C SER A 169 15.76 -68.59 2.73
N VAL A 170 14.85 -69.55 2.52
CA VAL A 170 13.47 -69.26 2.12
C VAL A 170 12.70 -68.58 3.25
N VAL A 171 12.88 -69.01 4.49
CA VAL A 171 12.23 -68.40 5.66
C VAL A 171 12.80 -67.00 5.92
N ALA A 172 14.12 -66.85 5.91
CA ALA A 172 14.80 -65.56 6.07
C ALA A 172 14.44 -64.60 4.93
N GLY A 173 14.45 -65.08 3.68
CA GLY A 173 14.06 -64.30 2.50
C GLY A 173 12.60 -63.86 2.55
N SER A 174 11.69 -64.73 3.01
CA SER A 174 10.26 -64.39 3.17
C SER A 174 10.03 -63.42 4.33
N PHE A 175 10.79 -63.54 5.42
CA PHE A 175 10.72 -62.61 6.56
C PHE A 175 11.27 -61.23 6.20
N ILE A 176 12.45 -61.18 5.57
CA ILE A 176 13.08 -59.95 5.06
C ILE A 176 12.19 -59.33 3.98
N GLY A 177 11.66 -60.13 3.06
CA GLY A 177 10.73 -59.67 2.02
C GLY A 177 9.44 -59.08 2.60
N SER A 178 8.85 -59.68 3.64
CA SER A 178 7.65 -59.11 4.29
C SER A 178 7.96 -57.83 5.09
N ARG A 179 9.16 -57.73 5.70
CA ARG A 179 9.62 -56.51 6.39
C ARG A 179 9.95 -55.38 5.41
N LEU A 180 10.64 -55.69 4.30
CA LEU A 180 10.88 -54.74 3.22
C LEU A 180 9.58 -54.34 2.52
N SER A 181 8.62 -55.26 2.35
CA SER A 181 7.30 -54.94 1.80
C SER A 181 6.54 -53.93 2.66
N LYS A 182 6.73 -53.93 3.98
CA LYS A 182 6.17 -52.90 4.87
C LYS A 182 6.92 -51.56 4.78
N LEU A 183 8.22 -51.58 4.49
CA LEU A 183 9.01 -50.37 4.19
C LEU A 183 8.67 -49.77 2.82
N THR A 184 8.25 -50.60 1.85
CA THR A 184 7.81 -50.16 0.52
C THR A 184 6.31 -49.96 0.39
N GLN A 185 5.53 -50.20 1.45
CA GLN A 185 4.15 -49.72 1.58
C GLN A 185 4.15 -48.20 1.76
N LEU A 186 4.43 -47.49 0.67
CA LEU A 186 3.92 -46.14 0.47
C LEU A 186 2.38 -46.26 0.43
N GLU A 187 1.74 -46.14 1.60
CA GLU A 187 0.26 -46.17 1.73
C GLU A 187 -0.43 -45.15 0.83
N SER A 188 0.30 -44.14 0.37
CA SER A 188 -0.07 -43.31 -0.78
C SER A 188 0.71 -43.76 -2.01
N GLY A 189 0.07 -44.47 -2.93
CA GLY A 189 0.67 -44.78 -4.23
C GLY A 189 1.21 -43.51 -4.91
N PHE A 190 2.28 -43.66 -5.70
CA PHE A 190 2.91 -42.59 -6.48
C PHE A 190 1.95 -41.84 -7.44
N THR A 191 0.72 -42.32 -7.58
CA THR A 191 -0.36 -41.75 -8.39
C THR A 191 -1.29 -40.79 -7.65
N LYS A 192 -1.11 -40.60 -6.33
CA LYS A 192 -1.98 -39.71 -5.52
C LYS A 192 -1.60 -38.24 -5.59
N TYR A 193 -0.40 -37.92 -6.07
CA TYR A 193 0.03 -36.55 -6.33
C TYR A 193 -0.45 -36.12 -7.71
N PRO A 194 -1.24 -35.03 -7.83
CA PRO A 194 -1.62 -34.53 -9.13
C PRO A 194 -0.33 -34.15 -9.91
N PRO A 195 -0.22 -34.50 -11.20
CA PRO A 195 0.97 -34.22 -12.03
C PRO A 195 1.27 -32.72 -12.15
N HIS A 196 0.33 -31.87 -11.73
CA HIS A 196 0.50 -30.43 -11.64
C HIS A 196 -0.22 -29.90 -10.40
N ILE A 197 0.54 -29.51 -9.37
CA ILE A 197 0.04 -28.71 -8.25
C ILE A 197 0.06 -27.26 -8.72
N LYS A 198 -1.11 -26.64 -8.91
CA LYS A 198 -1.17 -25.20 -9.14
C LYS A 198 -0.57 -24.51 -7.93
N SER A 199 0.49 -23.72 -8.13
CA SER A 199 0.99 -22.85 -7.06
C SER A 199 -0.17 -22.00 -6.56
N VAL A 200 -0.51 -22.13 -5.28
CA VAL A 200 -1.45 -21.20 -4.66
C VAL A 200 -0.75 -19.84 -4.71
N LYS A 201 -1.26 -18.92 -5.53
CA LYS A 201 -0.81 -17.53 -5.47
C LYS A 201 -1.24 -16.98 -4.12
N ILE A 202 -0.30 -16.92 -3.18
CA ILE A 202 -0.49 -16.14 -1.95
C ILE A 202 -0.63 -14.70 -2.40
N VAL A 203 -1.85 -14.16 -2.35
CA VAL A 203 -2.09 -12.75 -2.63
C VAL A 203 -1.47 -11.98 -1.47
N LYS A 204 -0.29 -11.40 -1.69
CA LYS A 204 0.34 -10.50 -0.72
C LYS A 204 -0.56 -9.27 -0.61
N LEU A 205 -1.24 -9.12 0.53
CA LEU A 205 -2.08 -7.95 0.77
C LEU A 205 -1.18 -6.71 0.76
N ASN A 206 -1.63 -5.63 0.11
CA ASN A 206 -0.86 -4.38 0.10
C ASN A 206 -0.82 -3.83 1.54
N PRO A 207 0.36 -3.75 2.19
CA PRO A 207 0.46 -3.34 3.58
C PRO A 207 -0.09 -1.92 3.81
N HIS A 208 -0.01 -1.04 2.82
CA HIS A 208 -0.46 0.35 2.90
C HIS A 208 -1.98 0.53 2.82
N LEU A 209 -2.73 -0.51 2.45
CA LEU A 209 -4.20 -0.49 2.45
C LEU A 209 -4.80 -1.05 3.74
N THR A 210 -3.97 -1.54 4.65
CA THR A 210 -4.41 -2.08 5.94
C THR A 210 -4.97 -0.94 6.81
N PRO A 211 -6.21 -1.05 7.32
CA PRO A 211 -6.76 -0.09 8.27
C PRO A 211 -5.95 -0.12 9.57
N GLY A 212 -5.86 1.02 10.25
CA GLY A 212 -4.98 1.19 11.40
C GLY A 212 -5.57 2.12 12.46
N PHE A 213 -4.68 2.78 13.20
CA PHE A 213 -5.04 3.70 14.28
C PHE A 213 -5.96 4.85 13.82
N LEU A 214 -5.64 5.46 12.68
CA LEU A 214 -6.27 6.68 12.18
C LEU A 214 -7.75 6.45 11.83
N HIS A 215 -8.60 7.45 12.13
CA HIS A 215 -10.00 7.47 11.75
C HIS A 215 -10.34 8.77 10.99
N PRO A 216 -11.06 8.71 9.85
CA PRO A 216 -11.21 9.86 8.96
C PRO A 216 -12.06 10.99 9.54
N LYS A 217 -12.96 10.68 10.49
CA LYS A 217 -13.86 11.64 11.13
C LYS A 217 -13.48 11.98 12.56
N GLU A 218 -12.89 11.04 13.28
CA GLU A 218 -12.65 11.16 14.72
C GLU A 218 -11.20 11.50 15.01
N TYR A 219 -10.98 12.43 15.93
CA TYR A 219 -9.66 12.73 16.46
C TYR A 219 -9.29 11.74 17.56
N LYS A 220 -8.09 11.18 17.49
CA LYS A 220 -7.53 10.27 18.49
C LYS A 220 -6.19 10.80 18.98
N ALA A 221 -5.95 10.67 20.28
CA ALA A 221 -4.74 11.19 20.91
C ALA A 221 -3.57 10.20 20.81
N LEU A 222 -2.37 10.69 20.49
CA LEU A 222 -1.12 9.96 20.62
C LEU A 222 -0.12 10.73 21.50
N PRO A 223 0.58 10.06 22.44
CA PRO A 223 1.64 10.67 23.21
C PRO A 223 2.90 10.86 22.35
N LEU A 224 3.52 12.04 22.47
CA LEU A 224 4.83 12.34 21.94
C LEU A 224 5.89 11.58 22.73
N VAL A 225 6.70 10.74 22.08
CA VAL A 225 7.77 9.97 22.74
C VAL A 225 9.16 10.49 22.43
N GLN A 226 9.34 11.16 21.28
CA GLN A 226 10.62 11.75 20.90
C GLN A 226 10.41 13.04 20.12
N LYS A 227 11.24 14.03 20.41
CA LYS A 227 11.33 15.30 19.67
C LYS A 227 12.80 15.64 19.45
N GLU A 228 13.19 15.77 18.18
CA GLU A 228 14.57 15.97 17.77
C GLU A 228 14.66 17.15 16.78
N LEU A 229 15.63 18.04 16.96
CA LEU A 229 15.89 19.14 16.02
C LEU A 229 16.72 18.62 14.85
N LEU A 230 16.20 18.70 13.63
CA LEU A 230 16.88 18.23 12.40
C LEU A 230 17.60 19.35 11.65
N ALA A 231 16.97 20.52 11.56
CA ALA A 231 17.47 21.71 10.86
C ALA A 231 16.90 22.97 11.56
N PRO A 232 17.33 24.20 11.22
CA PRO A 232 16.79 25.41 11.84
C PRO A 232 15.26 25.44 11.77
N ASN A 233 14.64 25.40 12.94
CA ASN A 233 13.20 25.33 13.12
C ASN A 233 12.52 24.10 12.47
N VAL A 234 13.21 22.99 12.22
CA VAL A 234 12.60 21.75 11.73
C VAL A 234 12.82 20.63 12.74
N PHE A 235 11.74 20.00 13.16
CA PHE A 235 11.75 18.97 14.18
C PHE A 235 11.20 17.65 13.64
N ARG A 236 11.82 16.54 14.06
CA ARG A 236 11.24 15.20 14.00
C ARG A 236 10.45 14.96 15.28
N PHE A 237 9.18 14.60 15.12
CA PHE A 237 8.30 14.19 16.21
C PHE A 237 7.94 12.73 16.01
N VAL A 238 8.14 11.91 17.05
CA VAL A 238 7.75 10.49 17.05
C VAL A 238 6.64 10.31 18.07
N PHE A 239 5.51 9.78 17.63
CA PHE A 239 4.34 9.49 18.45
C PHE A 239 4.14 7.98 18.57
N GLN A 240 3.81 7.52 19.77
CA GLN A 240 3.63 6.09 20.04
C GLN A 240 2.16 5.68 19.85
N LEU A 241 1.92 4.70 18.98
CA LEU A 241 0.60 4.09 18.82
C LEU A 241 0.22 3.26 20.06
N PRO A 242 -1.09 3.13 20.38
CA PRO A 242 -1.55 2.33 21.52
C PRO A 242 -1.12 0.86 21.46
N ASN A 243 -1.02 0.30 20.26
CA ASN A 243 -0.49 -1.03 20.02
C ASN A 243 0.92 -0.91 19.41
N PRO A 244 1.99 -1.41 20.08
CA PRO A 244 3.36 -1.40 19.55
C PRO A 244 3.54 -2.17 18.24
N LYS A 245 2.63 -3.10 17.92
CA LYS A 245 2.59 -3.83 16.64
C LYS A 245 1.50 -3.31 15.69
N GLY A 246 0.82 -2.23 16.06
CA GLY A 246 -0.21 -1.61 15.25
C GLY A 246 0.36 -0.81 14.08
N VAL A 247 -0.47 -0.54 13.08
CA VAL A 247 -0.13 0.30 11.93
C VAL A 247 -0.88 1.61 12.00
N ILE A 248 -0.33 2.67 11.40
CA ILE A 248 -0.99 3.98 11.36
C ILE A 248 -2.30 3.94 10.56
N GLY A 249 -2.37 3.16 9.48
CA GLY A 249 -3.54 3.05 8.62
C GLY A 249 -3.68 4.20 7.62
N LEU A 250 -2.57 4.62 7.01
CA LEU A 250 -2.52 5.76 6.10
C LEU A 250 -2.20 5.30 4.66
N PRO A 251 -3.16 5.37 3.73
CA PRO A 251 -2.90 5.12 2.32
C PRO A 251 -1.87 6.10 1.74
N ILE A 252 -1.08 5.63 0.78
CA ILE A 252 0.01 6.43 0.18
C ILE A 252 -0.57 7.58 -0.65
N GLY A 253 -0.05 8.78 -0.42
CA GLY A 253 -0.54 10.05 -0.95
C GLY A 253 -1.43 10.82 0.02
N GLN A 254 -1.87 10.20 1.11
CA GLN A 254 -2.74 10.83 2.11
C GLN A 254 -1.93 11.32 3.32
N HIS A 255 -2.55 12.24 4.07
CA HIS A 255 -1.96 12.90 5.22
C HIS A 255 -2.87 12.82 6.45
N VAL A 256 -2.36 13.28 7.59
CA VAL A 256 -3.11 13.41 8.85
C VAL A 256 -3.38 14.89 9.15
N ALA A 257 -4.47 15.17 9.84
CA ALA A 257 -4.77 16.49 10.39
C ALA A 257 -4.45 16.50 11.90
N ILE A 258 -3.75 17.53 12.34
CA ILE A 258 -3.54 17.85 13.75
C ILE A 258 -4.41 19.03 14.12
N LYS A 259 -5.08 18.94 15.26
CA LYS A 259 -5.94 19.99 15.79
C LYS A 259 -5.51 20.42 17.19
N ALA A 260 -5.48 21.71 17.45
CA ALA A 260 -5.25 22.29 18.77
C ALA A 260 -6.12 23.54 18.97
N THR A 261 -6.46 23.84 20.22
CA THR A 261 -7.10 25.10 20.61
C THR A 261 -6.02 26.05 21.12
N ILE A 262 -5.88 27.22 20.49
CA ILE A 262 -4.84 28.21 20.77
C ILE A 262 -5.52 29.58 20.86
N ASN A 263 -5.42 30.26 22.01
CA ASN A 263 -6.11 31.53 22.27
C ASN A 263 -7.62 31.46 21.94
N ASP A 264 -8.28 30.39 22.42
CA ASP A 264 -9.68 30.06 22.15
C ASP A 264 -10.06 29.83 20.67
N GLN A 265 -9.08 29.79 19.77
CA GLN A 265 -9.27 29.48 18.36
C GLN A 265 -8.91 28.03 18.06
N LEU A 266 -9.80 27.32 17.36
CA LEU A 266 -9.56 25.96 16.90
C LEU A 266 -8.73 25.99 15.62
N VAL A 267 -7.48 25.54 15.70
CA VAL A 267 -6.56 25.51 14.56
C VAL A 267 -6.30 24.08 14.14
N SER A 268 -6.52 23.78 12.86
CA SER A 268 -6.22 22.48 12.25
C SER A 268 -5.24 22.66 11.09
N ARG A 269 -4.25 21.76 10.97
CA ARG A 269 -3.31 21.72 9.84
C ARG A 269 -2.98 20.28 9.45
N SER A 270 -2.69 20.10 8.16
CA SER A 270 -2.32 18.82 7.57
C SER A 270 -0.82 18.57 7.58
N TYR A 271 -0.43 17.34 7.87
CA TYR A 271 0.96 16.88 7.83
C TYR A 271 1.05 15.47 7.26
N THR A 272 2.04 15.22 6.40
CA THR A 272 2.29 13.88 5.87
C THR A 272 3.34 13.16 6.72
N PRO A 273 3.00 12.03 7.35
CA PRO A 273 3.96 11.19 8.07
C PRO A 273 5.13 10.73 7.21
N THR A 274 6.33 10.75 7.79
CA THR A 274 7.53 10.09 7.23
C THR A 274 7.54 8.59 7.51
N SER A 275 6.81 8.16 8.55
CA SER A 275 6.46 6.76 8.81
C SER A 275 5.33 6.27 7.91
N ASN A 276 5.31 4.97 7.58
CA ASN A 276 4.22 4.31 6.87
C ASN A 276 3.77 3.03 7.60
N ASN A 277 2.86 2.24 7.01
CA ASN A 277 2.33 1.01 7.63
C ASN A 277 3.37 -0.10 7.88
N LEU A 278 4.61 0.03 7.37
CA LEU A 278 5.71 -0.89 7.69
C LEU A 278 6.42 -0.51 9.00
N ASP A 279 6.28 0.73 9.46
CA ASP A 279 6.86 1.20 10.72
C ASP A 279 5.86 0.95 11.84
N LEU A 280 5.95 -0.22 12.46
CA LEU A 280 4.99 -0.66 13.47
C LEU A 280 5.09 0.19 14.74
N GLY A 281 3.93 0.50 15.30
CA GLY A 281 3.81 1.12 16.62
C GLY A 281 4.10 2.61 16.67
N VAL A 282 4.47 3.25 15.56
CA VAL A 282 4.87 4.67 15.56
C VAL A 282 4.19 5.49 14.46
N LEU A 283 4.01 6.78 14.74
CA LEU A 283 3.70 7.79 13.75
C LEU A 283 4.79 8.86 13.83
N GLU A 284 5.56 9.05 12.76
CA GLU A 284 6.65 10.02 12.68
C GLU A 284 6.30 11.19 11.76
N LEU A 285 6.57 12.41 12.21
CA LEU A 285 6.39 13.65 11.45
C LEU A 285 7.68 14.46 11.42
N VAL A 286 7.98 15.04 10.27
CA VAL A 286 9.01 16.07 10.11
C VAL A 286 8.32 17.40 9.79
N ILE A 287 8.39 18.35 10.73
CA ILE A 287 7.62 19.59 10.66
C ILE A 287 8.54 20.80 10.84
N LYS A 288 8.38 21.79 9.97
CA LYS A 288 8.98 23.10 10.15
C LYS A 288 8.10 23.95 11.04
N CYS A 289 8.65 24.37 12.18
CA CYS A 289 8.02 25.20 13.16
C CYS A 289 8.22 26.69 12.85
N TYR A 290 7.20 27.35 12.32
CA TYR A 290 7.22 28.80 12.13
C TYR A 290 6.90 29.51 13.46
N PRO A 291 7.80 30.37 14.00
CA PRO A 291 7.58 31.02 15.30
C PRO A 291 6.29 31.83 15.39
N ASP A 292 5.90 32.46 14.28
CA ASP A 292 4.68 33.25 14.09
C ASP A 292 3.45 32.39 13.79
N GLY A 293 3.62 31.11 13.45
CA GLY A 293 2.52 30.21 13.14
C GLY A 293 1.78 29.76 14.40
N LEU A 294 0.44 29.85 14.38
CA LEU A 294 -0.41 29.43 15.50
C LEU A 294 -0.12 27.98 15.91
N LEU A 295 -0.38 27.01 15.03
CA LEU A 295 -0.18 25.60 15.38
C LEU A 295 1.30 25.23 15.54
N THR A 296 2.16 25.73 14.66
CA THR A 296 3.55 25.30 14.61
C THR A 296 4.44 25.94 15.67
N GLY A 297 4.30 27.24 15.89
CA GLY A 297 5.12 28.03 16.81
C GLY A 297 4.56 28.07 18.22
N GLN A 298 3.25 28.27 18.37
CA GLN A 298 2.65 28.39 19.71
C GLN A 298 2.31 27.03 20.33
N TYR A 299 2.09 25.99 19.54
CA TYR A 299 1.74 24.65 20.03
C TYR A 299 2.83 23.60 19.80
N LEU A 300 3.11 23.19 18.55
CA LEU A 300 4.03 22.07 18.26
C LEU A 300 5.47 22.31 18.73
N ALA A 301 5.99 23.54 18.56
CA ALA A 301 7.32 23.91 19.02
C ALA A 301 7.47 23.84 20.55
N ASN A 302 6.36 23.92 21.30
CA ASN A 302 6.35 23.90 22.77
C ASN A 302 6.02 22.52 23.37
N LEU A 303 5.62 21.54 22.55
CA LEU A 303 5.36 20.17 23.01
C LEU A 303 6.57 19.55 23.70
N LYS A 304 6.31 18.87 24.81
CA LYS A 304 7.24 18.07 25.60
C LYS A 304 6.92 16.58 25.43
N VAL A 305 7.93 15.74 25.62
CA VAL A 305 7.75 14.28 25.65
C VAL A 305 6.70 13.94 26.73
N GLY A 306 5.73 13.10 26.37
CA GLY A 306 4.56 12.76 27.17
C GLY A 306 3.28 13.50 26.78
N ASP A 307 3.39 14.67 26.14
CA ASP A 307 2.22 15.44 25.71
C ASP A 307 1.43 14.69 24.65
N LYS A 308 0.10 14.83 24.69
CA LYS A 308 -0.81 14.17 23.76
C LYS A 308 -1.21 15.12 22.64
N VAL A 309 -1.16 14.62 21.41
CA VAL A 309 -1.57 15.34 20.21
C VAL A 309 -2.73 14.61 19.55
N LEU A 310 -3.74 15.37 19.12
CA LEU A 310 -4.95 14.86 18.48
C LEU A 310 -4.73 14.71 16.96
N PHE A 311 -4.91 13.49 16.47
CA PHE A 311 -4.76 13.11 15.06
C PHE A 311 -6.08 12.64 14.46
N ARG A 312 -6.37 13.11 13.25
CA ARG A 312 -7.43 12.60 12.38
C ARG A 312 -6.86 12.22 11.02
N GLY A 313 -7.37 11.17 10.40
CA GLY A 313 -6.90 10.73 9.08
C GLY A 313 -7.46 9.36 8.70
N PRO A 314 -7.30 8.93 7.44
CA PRO A 314 -6.54 9.57 6.39
C PRO A 314 -7.33 10.71 5.70
N LYS A 315 -6.61 11.75 5.25
CA LYS A 315 -7.16 12.90 4.50
C LYS A 315 -6.38 13.14 3.20
N GLY A 316 -7.00 13.84 2.25
CA GLY A 316 -6.40 14.15 0.94
C GLY A 316 -6.88 13.24 -0.20
N ALA A 317 -6.87 13.80 -1.42
CA ALA A 317 -7.36 13.12 -2.63
C ALA A 317 -6.33 12.15 -3.24
N MET A 318 -5.03 12.39 -3.03
CA MET A 318 -3.99 11.57 -3.64
C MET A 318 -4.00 10.14 -3.06
N ARG A 319 -4.11 9.16 -3.94
CA ARG A 319 -4.06 7.73 -3.60
C ARG A 319 -3.17 7.01 -4.61
N TYR A 320 -1.91 6.83 -4.25
CA TYR A 320 -0.99 6.07 -5.08
C TYR A 320 -1.36 4.59 -5.07
N LYS A 321 -1.31 3.99 -6.25
CA LYS A 321 -1.38 2.55 -6.45
C LYS A 321 -0.34 2.19 -7.50
N LYS A 322 0.26 1.02 -7.35
CA LYS A 322 1.15 0.45 -8.36
C LYS A 322 0.47 0.49 -9.73
N GLY A 323 1.21 0.97 -10.73
CA GLY A 323 0.70 1.14 -12.09
C GLY A 323 -0.19 2.37 -12.29
N LEU A 324 -0.18 3.34 -11.36
CA LEU A 324 -0.81 4.66 -11.57
C LEU A 324 -0.24 5.36 -12.82
N CYS A 325 1.08 5.30 -13.00
CA CYS A 325 1.82 5.86 -14.12
C CYS A 325 3.20 5.18 -14.20
N LYS A 326 3.91 5.33 -15.32
CA LYS A 326 5.26 4.75 -15.47
C LYS A 326 6.34 5.66 -14.92
N LYS A 327 6.16 6.98 -15.02
CA LYS A 327 7.15 7.97 -14.61
C LYS A 327 6.51 9.05 -13.73
N ILE A 328 7.18 9.38 -12.64
CA ILE A 328 6.80 10.46 -11.73
C ILE A 328 7.91 11.50 -11.69
N GLY A 329 7.60 12.73 -12.07
CA GLY A 329 8.44 13.89 -11.76
C GLY A 329 7.99 14.50 -10.44
N MET A 330 8.91 14.73 -9.51
CA MET A 330 8.61 15.36 -8.22
C MET A 330 9.40 16.67 -8.11
N ILE A 331 8.73 17.73 -7.66
CA ILE A 331 9.39 18.98 -7.28
C ILE A 331 9.00 19.30 -5.84
N ALA A 332 9.98 19.24 -4.94
CA ALA A 332 9.79 19.48 -3.52
C ALA A 332 10.58 20.70 -3.05
N GLY A 333 10.01 21.46 -2.12
CA GLY A 333 10.69 22.56 -1.44
C GLY A 333 10.61 22.43 0.09
N GLY A 334 11.74 22.44 0.79
CA GLY A 334 11.78 22.36 2.26
C GLY A 334 11.03 21.13 2.82
N THR A 335 10.03 21.35 3.68
CA THR A 335 9.19 20.26 4.25
C THR A 335 8.20 19.65 3.25
N GLY A 336 8.06 20.22 2.04
CA GLY A 336 7.32 19.60 0.94
C GLY A 336 7.93 18.28 0.45
N ILE A 337 9.05 17.85 1.01
CA ILE A 337 9.61 16.52 0.78
C ILE A 337 8.77 15.39 1.40
N THR A 338 8.00 15.64 2.46
CA THR A 338 7.35 14.54 3.21
C THR A 338 6.30 13.77 2.39
N PRO A 339 5.42 14.39 1.56
CA PRO A 339 4.55 13.63 0.66
C PRO A 339 5.34 12.87 -0.40
N MET A 340 6.40 13.48 -0.94
CA MET A 340 7.26 12.83 -1.93
C MET A 340 7.96 11.61 -1.35
N TYR A 341 8.50 11.74 -0.14
CA TYR A 341 9.17 10.68 0.59
C TYR A 341 8.23 9.50 0.87
N GLN A 342 6.97 9.77 1.23
CA GLN A 342 5.96 8.73 1.42
C GLN A 342 5.75 7.89 0.16
N LEU A 343 5.69 8.52 -1.03
CA LEU A 343 5.58 7.82 -2.31
C LEU A 343 6.88 7.10 -2.70
N ILE A 344 8.03 7.74 -2.50
CA ILE A 344 9.35 7.14 -2.77
C ILE A 344 9.50 5.85 -1.97
N ARG A 345 9.16 5.87 -0.68
CA ARG A 345 9.16 4.66 0.16
C ARG A 345 8.24 3.59 -0.40
N ALA A 346 6.98 3.93 -0.71
CA ALA A 346 6.03 2.95 -1.22
C ALA A 346 6.48 2.28 -2.53
N ILE A 347 7.16 3.02 -3.41
CA ILE A 347 7.66 2.51 -4.69
C ILE A 347 8.95 1.71 -4.49
N CYS A 348 9.89 2.21 -3.69
CA CYS A 348 11.19 1.55 -3.50
C CYS A 348 11.11 0.35 -2.56
N GLU A 349 10.19 0.33 -1.59
CA GLU A 349 9.99 -0.79 -0.66
C GLU A 349 9.16 -1.93 -1.27
N ASP A 350 8.57 -1.75 -2.46
CA ASP A 350 7.91 -2.80 -3.26
C ASP A 350 8.77 -3.18 -4.46
N ASP A 351 9.53 -4.27 -4.34
CA ASP A 351 10.40 -4.80 -5.41
C ASP A 351 9.66 -5.11 -6.72
N THR A 352 8.33 -5.18 -6.70
CA THR A 352 7.52 -5.42 -7.89
C THR A 352 7.12 -4.14 -8.61
N ASP A 353 7.29 -2.97 -7.98
CA ASP A 353 6.97 -1.67 -8.55
C ASP A 353 8.13 -1.13 -9.39
N THR A 354 7.84 -0.85 -10.67
CA THR A 354 8.81 -0.41 -11.66
C THR A 354 8.63 1.06 -12.02
N THR A 355 7.82 1.82 -11.28
CA THR A 355 7.66 3.26 -11.51
C THR A 355 9.01 3.97 -11.34
N GLU A 356 9.37 4.81 -12.31
CA GLU A 356 10.56 5.65 -12.26
C GLU A 356 10.23 7.02 -11.66
N ILE A 357 11.08 7.52 -10.77
CA ILE A 357 10.94 8.78 -10.03
C ILE A 357 12.14 9.67 -10.35
N SER A 358 11.86 10.89 -10.79
CA SER A 358 12.83 11.99 -10.88
C SER A 358 12.45 13.08 -9.88
N LEU A 359 13.25 13.25 -8.83
CA LEU A 359 13.04 14.27 -7.79
C LEU A 359 13.96 15.47 -8.01
N ILE A 360 13.39 16.66 -8.15
CA ILE A 360 14.09 17.94 -7.93
C ILE A 360 13.77 18.39 -6.50
N TYR A 361 14.78 18.50 -5.65
CA TYR A 361 14.60 18.91 -4.26
C TYR A 361 15.32 20.24 -3.98
N ALA A 362 14.55 21.28 -3.68
CA ALA A 362 15.03 22.65 -3.53
C ALA A 362 15.04 23.13 -2.06
N ASN A 363 16.18 23.67 -1.64
CA ASN A 363 16.42 24.19 -0.29
C ASN A 363 17.26 25.48 -0.35
N ARG A 364 17.42 26.20 0.78
CA ARG A 364 18.26 27.40 0.80
C ARG A 364 19.73 27.02 0.94
N THR A 365 20.09 26.24 1.94
CA THR A 365 21.45 25.74 2.17
C THR A 365 21.50 24.21 2.21
N GLU A 366 22.70 23.63 2.30
CA GLU A 366 22.90 22.17 2.34
C GLU A 366 22.35 21.56 3.65
N GLU A 367 22.42 22.30 4.75
CA GLU A 367 21.94 21.89 6.07
C GLU A 367 20.40 21.82 6.15
N ASP A 368 19.71 22.51 5.23
CA ASP A 368 18.25 22.49 5.14
C ASP A 368 17.72 21.22 4.44
N ILE A 369 18.58 20.37 3.86
CA ILE A 369 18.16 19.18 3.12
C ILE A 369 17.68 18.10 4.10
N LEU A 370 16.36 18.01 4.26
CA LEU A 370 15.73 17.04 5.14
C LEU A 370 15.77 15.64 4.53
N LEU A 371 15.88 14.62 5.38
CA LEU A 371 15.86 13.19 5.00
C LEU A 371 16.93 12.80 3.95
N ARG A 372 18.03 13.57 3.87
CA ARG A 372 19.05 13.38 2.83
C ARG A 372 19.63 11.97 2.83
N LYS A 373 20.03 11.47 4.01
CA LYS A 373 20.65 10.15 4.16
C LYS A 373 19.69 9.04 3.70
N GLU A 374 18.42 9.17 4.06
CA GLU A 374 17.36 8.24 3.72
C GLU A 374 17.08 8.24 2.22
N LEU A 375 17.00 9.43 1.62
CA LEU A 375 16.81 9.62 0.18
C LEU A 375 17.97 9.06 -0.65
N GLU A 376 19.22 9.37 -0.28
CA GLU A 376 20.43 8.87 -0.97
C GLU A 376 20.57 7.35 -0.83
N ARG A 377 20.17 6.78 0.32
CA ARG A 377 20.10 5.32 0.51
C ARG A 377 19.13 4.68 -0.48
N PHE A 378 17.93 5.23 -0.67
CA PHE A 378 16.99 4.72 -1.67
C PHE A 378 17.53 4.89 -3.08
N ALA A 379 18.12 6.04 -3.41
CA ALA A 379 18.68 6.28 -4.74
C ALA A 379 19.83 5.32 -5.07
N SER A 380 20.64 4.97 -4.07
CA SER A 380 21.74 4.01 -4.22
C SER A 380 21.26 2.57 -4.34
N ALA A 381 20.24 2.18 -3.57
CA ALA A 381 19.66 0.83 -3.61
C ALA A 381 18.78 0.59 -4.85
N TYR A 382 18.10 1.63 -5.34
CA TYR A 382 17.16 1.56 -6.46
C TYR A 382 17.49 2.60 -7.54
N PRO A 383 18.69 2.56 -8.16
CA PRO A 383 19.17 3.59 -9.08
C PRO A 383 18.36 3.68 -10.39
N LYS A 384 17.58 2.63 -10.72
CA LYS A 384 16.64 2.65 -11.84
C LYS A 384 15.34 3.38 -11.49
N ASN A 385 14.86 3.21 -10.26
CA ASN A 385 13.59 3.76 -9.80
C ASN A 385 13.72 5.19 -9.27
N LEU A 386 14.84 5.60 -8.66
CA LEU A 386 14.95 6.91 -8.02
C LEU A 386 16.18 7.68 -8.48
N LYS A 387 15.95 8.84 -9.08
CA LYS A 387 16.97 9.84 -9.45
C LYS A 387 16.69 11.13 -8.69
N ILE A 388 17.72 11.70 -8.06
CA ILE A 388 17.60 12.90 -7.24
C ILE A 388 18.51 14.00 -7.76
N TRP A 389 17.97 15.20 -7.86
CA TRP A 389 18.69 16.42 -8.21
C TRP A 389 18.42 17.49 -7.16
N TYR A 390 19.45 17.85 -6.40
CA TYR A 390 19.34 18.89 -5.39
C TYR A 390 19.55 20.29 -5.99
N MET A 391 18.80 21.27 -5.50
CA MET A 391 18.90 22.68 -5.88
C MET A 391 19.08 23.52 -4.61
N LEU A 392 20.13 24.33 -4.56
CA LEU A 392 20.41 25.21 -3.42
C LEU A 392 20.48 26.67 -3.86
N ASP A 393 19.83 27.56 -3.12
CA ASP A 393 19.98 29.01 -3.31
C ASP A 393 21.42 29.46 -2.98
N ASN A 394 21.89 29.04 -1.81
CA ASN A 394 23.21 29.33 -1.25
C ASN A 394 24.03 28.03 -1.08
N PRO A 395 24.56 27.44 -2.17
CA PRO A 395 25.36 26.23 -2.09
C PRO A 395 26.74 26.49 -1.50
N PRO A 396 27.37 25.47 -0.88
CA PRO A 396 28.79 25.54 -0.53
C PRO A 396 29.67 25.63 -1.79
N PRO A 397 30.96 26.05 -1.67
CA PRO A 397 31.86 26.19 -2.82
C PRO A 397 32.02 24.91 -3.66
N LYS A 398 31.92 23.73 -3.04
CA LYS A 398 32.04 22.42 -3.69
C LYS A 398 30.68 21.72 -3.78
N TRP A 399 29.77 22.28 -4.57
CA TRP A 399 28.44 21.72 -4.78
C TRP A 399 28.32 21.00 -6.13
N ALA A 400 27.97 19.71 -6.10
CA ALA A 400 27.88 18.88 -7.29
C ALA A 400 26.57 19.03 -8.08
N TYR A 401 25.57 19.72 -7.50
CA TYR A 401 24.22 19.82 -8.06
C TYR A 401 23.89 21.26 -8.51
N GLY A 402 22.61 21.59 -8.64
CA GLY A 402 22.20 22.88 -9.17
C GLY A 402 22.21 24.00 -8.13
N LYS A 403 22.40 25.23 -8.62
CA LYS A 403 22.37 26.48 -7.86
C LYS A 403 21.18 27.34 -8.27
N GLY A 404 20.57 28.03 -7.31
CA GLY A 404 19.46 28.96 -7.50
C GLY A 404 18.09 28.27 -7.54
N TYR A 405 17.12 28.95 -8.13
CA TYR A 405 15.73 28.49 -8.23
C TYR A 405 15.54 27.36 -9.27
N VAL A 406 14.45 26.62 -9.14
CA VAL A 406 14.05 25.62 -10.13
C VAL A 406 13.51 26.33 -11.38
N THR A 407 14.25 26.26 -12.49
CA THR A 407 13.91 26.91 -13.77
C THR A 407 13.32 25.92 -14.78
N PRO A 408 12.61 26.38 -15.83
CA PRO A 408 12.12 25.49 -16.90
C PRO A 408 13.23 24.64 -17.54
N ALA A 409 14.44 25.19 -17.71
CA ALA A 409 15.58 24.45 -18.25
C ALA A 409 16.02 23.30 -17.33
N VAL A 410 16.00 23.51 -16.01
CA VAL A 410 16.29 22.43 -15.04
C VAL A 410 15.19 21.38 -15.08
N MET A 411 13.92 21.79 -15.14
CA MET A 411 12.78 20.88 -15.25
C MET A 411 12.88 20.01 -16.49
N GLN A 412 13.11 20.61 -17.67
CA GLN A 412 13.26 19.89 -18.93
C GLN A 412 14.41 18.88 -18.89
N LYS A 413 15.53 19.20 -18.23
CA LYS A 413 16.69 18.31 -18.14
C LYS A 413 16.54 17.18 -17.13
N ARG A 414 15.78 17.39 -16.06
CA ARG A 414 15.77 16.50 -14.88
C ARG A 414 14.46 15.74 -14.69
N LEU A 415 13.34 16.27 -15.16
CA LEU A 415 12.03 15.62 -15.06
C LEU A 415 11.74 14.77 -16.32
N PRO A 416 10.84 13.79 -16.22
CA PRO A 416 10.32 13.10 -17.39
C PRO A 416 9.59 14.06 -18.34
N GLU A 417 9.59 13.75 -19.63
CA GLU A 417 8.83 14.50 -20.64
C GLU A 417 7.31 14.33 -20.47
N PRO A 418 6.50 15.29 -20.94
CA PRO A 418 5.06 15.16 -20.97
C PRO A 418 4.64 13.90 -21.73
N SER A 419 3.84 13.07 -21.08
CA SER A 419 3.29 11.83 -21.64
C SER A 419 2.03 11.43 -20.87
N PRO A 420 1.09 10.69 -21.47
CA PRO A 420 -0.04 10.10 -20.75
C PRO A 420 0.38 9.19 -19.59
N ASP A 421 1.58 8.59 -19.67
CA ASP A 421 2.16 7.73 -18.64
C ASP A 421 3.04 8.49 -17.62
N THR A 422 3.12 9.82 -17.70
CA THR A 422 3.91 10.68 -16.81
C THR A 422 2.99 11.48 -15.89
N LYS A 423 3.32 11.51 -14.60
CA LYS A 423 2.67 12.37 -13.61
C LYS A 423 3.69 13.29 -12.95
N ILE A 424 3.33 14.55 -12.71
CA ILE A 424 4.14 15.51 -11.97
C ILE A 424 3.50 15.76 -10.60
N MET A 425 4.33 15.84 -9.56
CA MET A 425 3.92 16.04 -8.19
C MET A 425 4.67 17.21 -7.57
N LEU A 426 3.93 18.16 -6.99
CA LEU A 426 4.47 19.40 -6.45
C LEU A 426 4.09 19.54 -4.98
N CYS A 427 5.06 19.89 -4.13
CA CYS A 427 4.80 20.29 -2.74
C CYS A 427 5.89 21.22 -2.21
N GLY A 428 5.53 22.32 -1.58
CA GLY A 428 6.47 23.35 -1.15
C GLY A 428 5.81 24.72 -1.00
N PRO A 429 6.61 25.78 -0.80
CA PRO A 429 6.09 27.14 -0.59
C PRO A 429 5.22 27.62 -1.77
N PRO A 430 4.14 28.39 -1.53
CA PRO A 430 3.19 28.81 -2.58
C PRO A 430 3.84 29.47 -3.80
N GLY A 431 4.82 30.35 -3.58
CA GLY A 431 5.54 31.02 -4.68
C GLY A 431 6.28 30.03 -5.60
N MET A 432 6.91 29.00 -5.02
CA MET A 432 7.59 27.94 -5.76
C MET A 432 6.59 27.09 -6.55
N ILE A 433 5.46 26.73 -5.94
CA ILE A 433 4.42 25.91 -6.58
C ILE A 433 3.82 26.65 -7.78
N ASN A 434 3.47 27.93 -7.59
CA ASN A 434 2.88 28.74 -8.66
C ASN A 434 3.85 28.95 -9.83
N ALA A 435 5.13 29.22 -9.55
CA ALA A 435 6.16 29.30 -10.59
C ALA A 435 6.33 27.96 -11.31
N SER A 436 6.31 26.84 -10.57
CA SER A 436 6.49 25.51 -11.15
C SER A 436 5.33 25.09 -12.03
N LYS A 437 4.08 25.35 -11.61
CA LYS A 437 2.89 25.11 -12.43
C LYS A 437 3.00 25.83 -13.78
N LYS A 438 3.32 27.13 -13.76
CA LYS A 438 3.47 27.94 -14.99
C LYS A 438 4.57 27.41 -15.90
N ALA A 439 5.73 27.06 -15.32
CA ALA A 439 6.85 26.49 -16.06
C ALA A 439 6.50 25.14 -16.71
N LEU A 440 5.87 24.23 -15.98
CA LEU A 440 5.48 22.92 -16.51
C LEU A 440 4.44 23.05 -17.63
N VAL A 441 3.47 23.95 -17.51
CA VAL A 441 2.51 24.20 -18.59
C VAL A 441 3.23 24.70 -19.84
N SER A 442 4.22 25.60 -19.71
CA SER A 442 5.03 26.04 -20.86
C SER A 442 5.88 24.93 -21.48
N LEU A 443 6.16 23.87 -20.73
CA LEU A 443 6.88 22.68 -21.19
C LEU A 443 5.95 21.61 -21.79
N GLY A 444 4.64 21.87 -21.91
CA GLY A 444 3.68 20.99 -22.57
C GLY A 444 2.91 20.05 -21.63
N PHE A 445 3.00 20.25 -20.31
CA PHE A 445 2.13 19.52 -19.37
C PHE A 445 0.73 20.13 -19.31
N GLN A 446 -0.28 19.29 -19.05
CA GLN A 446 -1.65 19.74 -18.86
C GLN A 446 -1.76 20.62 -17.61
N ALA A 447 -2.37 21.78 -17.76
CA ALA A 447 -2.64 22.69 -16.64
C ALA A 447 -3.52 21.99 -15.58
N PRO A 448 -3.14 22.02 -14.29
CA PRO A 448 -3.95 21.47 -13.23
C PRO A 448 -5.16 22.37 -12.95
N GLY A 449 -6.22 21.79 -12.38
CA GLY A 449 -7.33 22.57 -11.84
C GLY A 449 -6.93 23.39 -10.61
N ALA A 450 -7.88 24.20 -10.10
CA ALA A 450 -7.70 24.95 -8.84
C ALA A 450 -7.40 23.99 -7.67
N ILE A 451 -8.19 22.91 -7.56
CA ILE A 451 -7.91 21.77 -6.69
C ILE A 451 -7.35 20.62 -7.53
N SER A 452 -6.26 20.03 -7.05
CA SER A 452 -5.62 18.90 -7.71
C SER A 452 -6.47 17.64 -7.61
N LYS A 453 -6.80 17.07 -8.77
CA LYS A 453 -7.50 15.80 -8.90
C LYS A 453 -6.51 14.69 -9.22
N MET A 454 -6.86 13.46 -8.86
CA MET A 454 -6.04 12.28 -9.15
C MET A 454 -5.72 12.11 -10.64
N THR A 455 -6.68 12.50 -11.49
CA THR A 455 -6.61 12.44 -12.95
C THR A 455 -5.70 13.49 -13.56
N ASP A 456 -5.35 14.54 -12.83
CA ASP A 456 -4.56 15.64 -13.38
C ASP A 456 -3.14 15.18 -13.66
N GLN A 457 -2.52 15.65 -14.74
CA GLN A 457 -1.13 15.32 -15.02
C GLN A 457 -0.19 15.95 -13.98
N ILE A 458 -0.50 17.16 -13.51
CA ILE A 458 0.19 17.86 -12.42
C ILE A 458 -0.66 17.76 -11.16
N PHE A 459 -0.13 17.17 -10.10
CA PHE A 459 -0.78 17.09 -8.80
C PHE A 459 -0.03 17.94 -7.77
N CYS A 460 -0.74 18.82 -7.07
CA CYS A 460 -0.20 19.61 -5.97
C CYS A 460 -0.77 19.09 -4.65
N PHE A 461 0.13 18.78 -3.72
CA PHE A 461 -0.22 18.29 -2.40
C PHE A 461 -0.71 19.40 -1.47
#